data_AF-A0A150XIE7-F1
#
_entry.id   AF-A0A150XIE7-F1
#
_cell.length_a   1.000
_cell.length_b   1.000
_cell.length_c   1.000
_cell.angle_alpha   90.00
_cell.angle_beta   90.00
_cell.angle_gamma   90.00
#
_symmetry.space_group_name_H-M   'P 1'
#
loop_
_entity.id
_entity.type
_entity.pdbx_description
1 polymer ?
#
loop_
_entity_poly.entity_id
_entity_poly.type
_entity_poly.pdbx_seq_one_letter_code
_entity_poly.pdbx_strand_id
1 'polypeptide(L)'
;MRNTLLFVLLFLSTYTLFAQNTIIKIQVLDDENKSPIPYATVVEYNSKTNGTITDEEGFFELKIKILEESQIYISSVGYKDTIISAAIALDLERILLKPDINNLGSFIIKATATETTELGNSKAIINEKNNYQASLGFYWGVYFNTKKKEIGGILDKVNIYINKMGFPETPLLMRVFEFTGEFEFFRSQPKYLFKELTREPIIMRNNNFGWNELDVSHLNITVPSSGLYVLFTPVGTDEEYQYETISGLKFGSTIGIYSDNKDSKRIFPVLQDRDRISVMKKSRAPTPAVSIIISNTN
;
A
#
# COMPACT_ATOMS: atom_id res chain seq x y z
N MET A 1 -53.49 23.16 20.91
CA MET A 1 -52.50 22.40 21.71
C MET A 1 -51.95 21.18 20.98
N ARG A 2 -52.78 20.32 20.35
CA ARG A 2 -52.30 19.14 19.60
C ARG A 2 -51.37 19.46 18.41
N ASN A 3 -51.66 20.52 17.66
CA ASN A 3 -50.84 20.90 16.49
C ASN A 3 -49.54 21.61 16.89
N THR A 4 -49.53 22.33 18.02
CA THR A 4 -48.34 23.04 18.53
C THR A 4 -47.27 22.06 19.01
N LEU A 5 -47.68 20.94 19.62
CA LEU A 5 -46.77 19.88 20.05
C LEU A 5 -46.05 19.21 18.86
N LEU A 6 -46.76 19.08 17.73
CA LEU A 6 -46.24 18.48 16.51
C LEU A 6 -45.15 19.36 15.85
N PHE A 7 -45.33 20.69 15.88
CA PHE A 7 -44.31 21.64 15.43
C PHE A 7 -43.06 21.63 16.33
N VAL A 8 -43.23 21.52 17.65
CA VAL A 8 -42.09 21.40 18.59
C VAL A 8 -41.32 20.09 18.35
N LEU A 9 -42.02 18.98 18.11
CA LEU A 9 -41.39 17.70 17.80
C LEU A 9 -40.60 17.74 16.47
N LEU A 10 -41.13 18.43 15.45
CA LEU A 10 -40.45 18.63 14.16
C LEU A 10 -39.19 19.51 14.27
N PHE A 11 -39.21 20.50 15.17
CA PHE A 11 -38.03 21.34 15.45
C PHE A 11 -36.97 20.63 16.30
N LEU A 12 -37.35 19.63 17.10
CA LEU A 12 -36.40 18.78 17.84
C LEU A 12 -35.70 17.76 16.93
N SER A 13 -36.33 17.34 15.82
CA SER A 13 -35.71 16.40 14.87
C SER A 13 -34.64 17.00 13.96
N THR A 14 -34.51 18.33 13.89
CA THR A 14 -33.43 18.98 13.11
C THR A 14 -32.11 19.06 13.88
N TYR A 15 -32.11 18.84 15.20
CA TYR A 15 -30.90 18.86 16.02
C TYR A 15 -30.01 17.61 15.89
N THR A 16 -30.45 16.57 15.18
CA THR A 16 -29.68 15.32 15.00
C THR A 16 -28.79 15.30 13.76
N LEU A 17 -28.60 16.44 13.07
CA LEU A 17 -27.90 16.53 11.77
C LEU A 17 -26.45 17.05 11.82
N PHE A 18 -25.73 16.92 12.93
CA PHE A 18 -24.30 17.33 13.03
C PHE A 18 -23.31 16.16 12.95
N ALA A 19 -23.54 15.22 12.03
CA ALA A 19 -22.51 14.28 11.59
C ALA A 19 -21.92 14.72 10.23
N GLN A 20 -21.57 16.01 10.11
CA GLN A 20 -20.99 16.52 8.86
C GLN A 20 -19.54 16.05 8.75
N ASN A 21 -19.18 15.51 7.59
CA ASN A 21 -17.79 15.14 7.30
C ASN A 21 -16.94 16.41 7.40
N THR A 22 -15.89 16.35 8.22
CA THR A 22 -14.93 17.45 8.38
C THR A 22 -13.74 17.20 7.47
N ILE A 23 -13.13 18.27 6.99
CA ILE A 23 -11.96 18.20 6.11
C ILE A 23 -10.72 18.56 6.93
N ILE A 24 -9.79 17.62 7.05
CA ILE A 24 -8.48 17.84 7.65
C ILE A 24 -7.47 18.14 6.55
N LYS A 25 -6.80 19.29 6.64
CA LYS A 25 -5.76 19.74 5.70
C LYS A 25 -4.47 20.03 6.45
N ILE A 26 -3.45 19.20 6.27
CA ILE A 26 -2.22 19.27 7.05
C ILE A 26 -1.02 18.99 6.14
N GLN A 27 0.11 19.62 6.45
CA GLN A 27 1.40 19.29 5.86
C GLN A 27 2.19 18.27 6.70
N VAL A 28 2.75 17.25 6.07
CA VAL A 28 3.60 16.24 6.70
C VAL A 28 5.06 16.57 6.39
N LEU A 29 5.86 16.75 7.44
CA LEU A 29 7.28 17.14 7.33
C LEU A 29 8.17 16.17 8.11
N ASP A 30 9.44 16.13 7.73
CA ASP A 30 10.51 15.49 8.47
C ASP A 30 10.79 16.24 9.79
N ASP A 31 10.95 15.52 10.91
CA ASP A 31 11.18 16.15 12.22
C ASP A 31 12.59 16.73 12.40
N GLU A 32 13.60 16.27 11.67
CA GLU A 32 14.98 16.74 11.77
C GLU A 32 15.24 17.96 10.90
N ASN A 33 14.92 17.88 9.60
CA ASN A 33 15.28 18.90 8.61
C ASN A 33 14.09 19.75 8.13
N LYS A 34 12.85 19.40 8.54
CA LYS A 34 11.60 20.09 8.17
C LYS A 34 11.27 20.07 6.67
N SER A 35 11.90 19.19 5.88
CA SER A 35 11.55 18.99 4.48
C SER A 35 10.17 18.33 4.34
N PRO A 36 9.40 18.65 3.28
CA PRO A 36 8.14 17.98 3.01
C PRO A 36 8.34 16.49 2.75
N ILE A 37 7.38 15.68 3.20
CA ILE A 37 7.37 14.23 2.98
C ILE A 37 6.32 13.91 1.91
N PRO A 38 6.73 13.70 0.66
CA PRO A 38 5.81 13.33 -0.40
C PRO A 38 5.41 11.86 -0.31
N TYR A 39 4.22 11.55 -0.84
CA TYR A 39 3.69 10.21 -0.94
C TYR A 39 3.51 9.45 0.40
N ALA A 40 3.42 10.18 1.51
CA ALA A 40 3.04 9.61 2.80
C ALA A 40 1.59 9.15 2.74
N THR A 41 1.35 7.91 3.14
CA THR A 41 0.00 7.33 3.20
C THR A 41 -0.69 7.77 4.48
N VAL A 42 -1.87 8.37 4.36
CA VAL A 42 -2.67 8.89 5.47
C VAL A 42 -4.03 8.20 5.46
N VAL A 43 -4.38 7.46 6.51
CA VAL A 43 -5.65 6.71 6.55
C VAL A 43 -6.40 6.97 7.85
N GLU A 44 -7.72 6.98 7.77
CA GLU A 44 -8.54 6.87 8.97
C GLU A 44 -8.35 5.47 9.57
N TYR A 45 -7.89 5.40 10.82
CA TYR A 45 -7.39 4.16 11.43
C TYR A 45 -8.44 3.05 11.55
N ASN A 46 -9.72 3.40 11.69
CA ASN A 46 -10.81 2.43 11.75
C ASN A 46 -11.50 2.22 10.39
N SER A 47 -11.03 2.91 9.35
CA SER A 47 -11.54 2.77 8.00
C SER A 47 -10.65 1.88 7.14
N LYS A 48 -11.30 1.23 6.19
CA LYS A 48 -10.71 0.27 5.24
C LYS A 48 -10.47 0.87 3.86
N THR A 49 -11.03 2.05 3.65
CA THR A 49 -11.14 2.72 2.36
C THR A 49 -10.94 4.23 2.45
N ASN A 50 -11.12 4.82 3.64
CA ASN A 50 -10.95 6.25 3.81
C ASN A 50 -9.48 6.57 4.11
N GLY A 51 -8.85 7.22 3.15
CA GLY A 51 -7.48 7.68 3.24
C GLY A 51 -7.16 8.62 2.09
N THR A 52 -5.95 9.15 2.14
CA THR A 52 -5.36 9.99 1.11
C THR A 52 -3.84 9.77 1.11
N ILE A 53 -3.13 10.43 0.21
CA ILE A 53 -1.67 10.45 0.14
C ILE A 53 -1.21 11.90 0.08
N THR A 54 -0.05 12.20 0.65
CA THR A 54 0.54 13.54 0.53
C THR A 54 1.04 13.84 -0.88
N ASP A 55 0.87 15.08 -1.32
CA ASP A 55 1.42 15.60 -2.57
C ASP A 55 2.95 15.81 -2.50
N GLU A 56 3.54 16.38 -3.54
CA GLU A 56 5.00 16.60 -3.64
C GLU A 56 5.51 17.56 -2.55
N GLU A 57 4.65 18.47 -2.09
CA GLU A 57 4.86 19.45 -1.04
C GLU A 57 4.47 18.94 0.36
N GLY A 58 4.06 17.67 0.47
CA GLY A 58 3.73 17.01 1.73
C GLY A 58 2.34 17.32 2.28
N PHE A 59 1.47 18.02 1.55
CA PHE A 59 0.10 18.30 1.98
C PHE A 59 -0.84 17.15 1.69
N PHE A 60 -1.81 16.94 2.58
CA PHE A 60 -2.93 16.05 2.31
C PHE A 60 -4.26 16.68 2.70
N GLU A 61 -5.33 16.19 2.09
CA GLU A 61 -6.72 16.46 2.46
C GLU A 61 -7.44 15.15 2.78
N LEU A 62 -8.00 15.03 3.99
CA LEU A 62 -8.77 13.86 4.42
C LEU A 62 -10.16 14.27 4.90
N LYS A 63 -11.20 13.74 4.25
CA LYS A 63 -12.60 13.88 4.69
C LYS A 63 -12.90 12.81 5.73
N ILE A 64 -13.19 13.20 6.97
CA ILE A 64 -13.42 12.27 8.08
C ILE A 64 -14.57 12.72 8.95
N LYS A 65 -15.34 11.77 9.48
CA LYS A 65 -16.31 12.04 10.54
C LYS A 65 -15.59 12.00 11.89
N ILE A 66 -15.59 13.13 12.59
CA ILE A 66 -14.90 13.27 13.87
C ILE A 66 -15.75 12.63 14.97
N LEU A 67 -15.27 11.50 15.48
CA LEU A 67 -15.73 10.83 16.68
C LEU A 67 -14.62 10.91 17.73
N GLU A 68 -14.94 10.67 19.00
CA GLU A 68 -13.97 10.76 20.10
C GLU A 68 -12.78 9.81 19.90
N GLU A 69 -13.04 8.64 19.32
CA GLU A 69 -12.09 7.59 19.01
C GLU A 69 -11.50 7.66 17.59
N SER A 70 -11.85 8.67 16.78
CA SER A 70 -11.33 8.80 15.42
C SER A 70 -9.83 9.07 15.45
N GLN A 71 -9.06 8.23 14.76
CA GLN A 71 -7.61 8.33 14.66
C GLN A 71 -7.17 8.35 13.20
N ILE A 72 -6.04 9.00 12.94
CA ILE A 72 -5.37 9.04 11.64
C ILE A 72 -4.05 8.30 11.78
N TYR A 73 -3.80 7.35 10.90
CA TYR A 73 -2.53 6.64 10.78
C TYR A 73 -1.78 7.14 9.57
N ILE A 74 -0.51 7.48 9.80
CA ILE A 74 0.39 8.04 8.80
C ILE A 74 1.59 7.11 8.69
N SER A 75 1.94 6.72 7.46
CA SER A 75 3.14 5.96 7.19
C SER A 75 3.85 6.49 5.95
N SER A 76 5.18 6.49 5.98
CA SER A 76 6.00 6.88 4.84
C SER A 76 7.28 6.04 4.80
N VAL A 77 7.91 5.96 3.63
CA VAL A 77 9.17 5.23 3.45
C VAL A 77 10.28 5.97 4.22
N GLY A 78 11.01 5.25 5.07
CA GLY A 78 12.10 5.83 5.87
C GLY A 78 11.67 6.57 7.14
N TYR A 79 10.39 6.54 7.51
CA TYR A 79 9.85 7.20 8.70
C TYR A 79 9.10 6.23 9.60
N LYS A 80 9.02 6.57 10.89
CA LYS A 80 8.21 5.82 11.85
C LYS A 80 6.73 6.09 11.62
N ASP A 81 5.95 5.01 11.57
CA ASP A 81 4.50 5.08 11.55
C ASP A 81 3.99 5.91 12.74
N THR A 82 3.02 6.78 12.50
CA THR A 82 2.48 7.72 13.49
C THR A 82 0.96 7.61 13.53
N ILE A 83 0.40 7.52 14.74
CA ILE A 83 -1.06 7.56 14.97
C ILE A 83 -1.38 8.82 15.76
N ILE A 84 -2.33 9.61 15.27
CA ILE A 84 -2.82 10.82 15.96
C ILE A 84 -4.33 10.80 16.08
N SER A 85 -4.87 11.50 17.07
CA SER A 85 -6.31 11.74 17.15
C SER A 85 -6.75 12.67 16.02
N ALA A 86 -7.85 12.34 15.34
CA ALA A 86 -8.45 13.19 14.32
C ALA A 86 -8.95 14.52 14.90
N ALA A 87 -9.38 14.55 16.16
CA ALA A 87 -9.77 15.78 16.85
C ALA A 87 -8.58 16.73 17.04
N ILE A 88 -7.42 16.20 17.44
CA ILE A 88 -6.18 16.99 17.56
C ILE A 88 -5.74 17.50 16.18
N ALA A 89 -5.84 16.65 15.15
CA ALA A 89 -5.41 16.98 13.80
C ALA A 89 -6.13 18.20 13.21
N LEU A 90 -7.37 18.50 13.61
CA LEU A 90 -8.12 19.67 13.14
C LEU A 90 -7.44 21.00 13.45
N ASP A 91 -6.72 21.07 14.57
CA ASP A 91 -6.08 22.30 15.05
C ASP A 91 -4.59 22.36 14.65
N LEU A 92 -4.09 21.38 13.89
CA LEU A 92 -2.70 21.33 13.44
C LEU A 92 -2.55 21.85 12.02
N GLU A 93 -1.53 22.68 11.79
CA GLU A 93 -1.08 23.02 10.44
C GLU A 93 -0.11 21.97 9.88
N ARG A 94 0.63 21.29 10.78
CA ARG A 94 1.75 20.41 10.41
C ARG A 94 1.84 19.19 11.32
N ILE A 95 2.28 18.08 10.74
CA ILE A 95 2.67 16.85 11.45
C ILE A 95 4.13 16.56 11.14
N LEU A 96 4.90 16.21 12.17
CA LEU A 96 6.32 15.92 12.08
C LEU A 96 6.54 14.40 12.22
N LEU A 97 7.11 13.76 11.21
CA LEU A 97 7.47 12.35 11.26
C LEU A 97 8.93 12.18 11.62
N LYS A 98 9.20 11.23 12.52
CA LYS A 98 10.56 10.89 12.92
C LYS A 98 11.19 9.93 11.90
N PRO A 99 12.39 10.23 11.39
CA PRO A 99 13.15 9.29 10.57
C PRO A 99 13.33 7.94 11.27
N ASP A 100 13.26 6.87 10.48
CA ASP A 100 13.55 5.51 10.94
C ASP A 100 14.94 5.08 10.48
N ILE A 101 15.96 5.58 11.17
CA ILE A 101 17.39 5.38 10.88
C ILE A 101 17.78 3.88 10.90
N ASN A 102 17.01 3.04 11.59
CA ASN A 102 17.26 1.60 11.67
C ASN A 102 16.89 0.83 10.38
N ASN A 103 16.15 1.47 9.46
CA ASN A 103 15.72 0.88 8.18
C ASN A 103 16.73 1.10 7.03
N LEU A 104 17.83 1.83 7.25
CA LEU A 104 18.85 2.03 6.23
C LEU A 104 19.74 0.79 6.09
N GLY A 105 19.42 -0.09 5.12
CA GLY A 105 20.27 -1.23 4.78
C GLY A 105 21.69 -0.81 4.34
N SER A 106 22.68 -1.67 4.55
CA SER A 106 23.98 -1.51 3.91
C SER A 106 23.85 -1.71 2.39
N PHE A 107 24.49 -0.88 1.58
CA PHE A 107 24.65 -1.16 0.15
C PHE A 107 25.78 -2.19 -0.02
N ILE A 108 25.53 -3.27 -0.76
CA ILE A 108 26.59 -4.15 -1.23
C ILE A 108 26.63 -3.98 -2.74
N ILE A 109 27.59 -3.17 -3.23
CA ILE A 109 27.87 -3.11 -4.67
C ILE A 109 28.55 -4.44 -5.02
N LYS A 110 27.78 -5.38 -5.59
CA LYS A 110 28.34 -6.62 -6.13
C LYS A 110 28.51 -6.50 -7.64
N ALA A 111 29.66 -6.95 -8.12
CA ALA A 111 30.02 -6.93 -9.54
C ALA A 111 29.09 -7.81 -10.40
N THR A 112 29.06 -7.44 -11.69
CA THR A 112 28.33 -7.98 -12.85
C THR A 112 27.54 -9.26 -12.64
N ALA A 113 26.21 -9.12 -12.57
CA ALA A 113 25.28 -10.23 -12.62
C ALA A 113 25.44 -11.02 -13.93
N THR A 114 25.62 -12.34 -13.84
CA THR A 114 25.79 -13.21 -15.01
C THR A 114 24.52 -13.95 -15.40
N GLU A 115 23.61 -14.16 -14.45
CA GLU A 115 22.36 -14.90 -14.67
C GLU A 115 21.17 -14.23 -13.96
N THR A 116 20.07 -14.06 -14.68
CA THR A 116 18.80 -13.58 -14.11
C THR A 116 17.86 -14.73 -13.83
N THR A 117 17.07 -14.64 -12.76
CA THR A 117 15.96 -15.55 -12.48
C THR A 117 14.66 -14.75 -12.35
N GLU A 118 13.61 -15.20 -13.05
CA GLU A 118 12.26 -14.69 -12.84
C GLU A 118 11.53 -15.51 -11.77
N LEU A 119 10.96 -14.84 -10.77
CA LEU A 119 9.97 -15.43 -9.88
C LEU A 119 8.59 -14.97 -10.30
N GLY A 120 7.78 -15.90 -10.80
CA GLY A 120 6.51 -15.61 -11.45
C GLY A 120 6.60 -15.88 -12.94
N ASN A 121 5.68 -15.32 -13.71
CA ASN A 121 5.72 -15.38 -15.16
C ASN A 121 5.00 -14.16 -15.75
N SER A 122 5.77 -13.14 -16.12
CA SER A 122 5.33 -11.91 -16.80
C SER A 122 4.79 -12.13 -18.22
N LYS A 123 4.70 -13.40 -18.67
CA LYS A 123 4.09 -13.80 -19.94
C LYS A 123 2.91 -14.75 -19.74
N ALA A 124 2.51 -14.99 -18.49
CA ALA A 124 1.39 -15.87 -18.17
C ALA A 124 0.08 -15.31 -18.71
N ILE A 125 -0.86 -16.23 -18.98
CA ILE A 125 -2.25 -15.88 -19.24
C ILE A 125 -2.89 -15.47 -17.93
N ILE A 126 -3.48 -14.28 -17.90
CA ILE A 126 -4.09 -13.70 -16.71
C ILE A 126 -5.61 -13.83 -16.75
N ASN A 127 -6.18 -14.12 -15.58
CA ASN A 127 -7.62 -14.14 -15.40
C ASN A 127 -8.12 -12.71 -15.30
N GLU A 128 -8.72 -12.22 -16.38
CA GLU A 128 -9.24 -10.84 -16.43
C GLU A 128 -10.58 -10.66 -15.66
N LYS A 129 -11.26 -11.73 -15.24
CA LYS A 129 -12.58 -11.64 -14.60
C LYS A 129 -12.53 -11.24 -13.13
N ASN A 130 -11.39 -11.49 -12.48
CA ASN A 130 -11.16 -11.16 -11.08
C ASN A 130 -9.90 -10.28 -10.98
N ASN A 131 -9.83 -9.47 -9.93
CA ASN A 131 -8.70 -8.61 -9.69
C ASN A 131 -8.51 -8.32 -8.20
N TYR A 132 -7.33 -7.81 -7.88
CA TYR A 132 -7.05 -7.13 -6.63
C TYR A 132 -7.13 -5.62 -6.86
N GLN A 133 -7.79 -4.95 -5.93
CA GLN A 133 -7.98 -3.51 -5.98
C GLN A 133 -7.06 -2.91 -4.93
N ALA A 134 -6.31 -1.90 -5.32
CA ALA A 134 -5.55 -1.12 -4.38
C ALA A 134 -6.55 -0.29 -3.54
N SER A 135 -6.50 -0.35 -2.21
CA SER A 135 -7.31 0.51 -1.35
C SER A 135 -6.46 1.14 -0.25
N LEU A 136 -6.81 2.36 0.13
CA LEU A 136 -6.20 3.01 1.28
C LEU A 136 -6.76 2.39 2.56
N GLY A 137 -5.89 1.74 3.32
CA GLY A 137 -6.24 0.94 4.51
C GLY A 137 -6.12 -0.58 4.33
N PHE A 138 -6.09 -1.09 3.09
CA PHE A 138 -5.75 -2.48 2.78
C PHE A 138 -4.83 -2.58 1.57
N TYR A 139 -3.57 -2.91 1.85
CA TYR A 139 -2.55 -2.99 0.81
C TYR A 139 -2.39 -4.44 0.38
N TRP A 140 -2.76 -4.71 -0.87
CA TRP A 140 -2.56 -6.01 -1.50
C TRP A 140 -1.18 -6.11 -2.09
N GLY A 141 -0.65 -7.32 -2.11
CA GLY A 141 0.61 -7.59 -2.74
C GLY A 141 0.95 -9.07 -2.71
N VAL A 142 2.24 -9.36 -2.77
CA VAL A 142 2.75 -10.71 -2.91
C VAL A 142 3.96 -10.97 -2.04
N TYR A 143 4.06 -12.21 -1.57
CA TYR A 143 5.24 -12.76 -0.93
C TYR A 143 5.93 -13.70 -1.92
N PHE A 144 7.20 -13.43 -2.21
CA PHE A 144 8.08 -14.24 -3.03
C PHE A 144 8.93 -15.16 -2.14
N ASN A 145 8.60 -16.45 -2.17
CA ASN A 145 9.39 -17.48 -1.49
C ASN A 145 10.66 -17.81 -2.30
N THR A 146 11.78 -17.23 -1.87
CA THR A 146 13.08 -17.38 -2.53
C THR A 146 13.76 -18.68 -2.12
N LYS A 147 14.68 -19.16 -2.96
CA LYS A 147 15.54 -20.32 -2.74
C LYS A 147 16.99 -19.87 -2.69
N LYS A 148 17.86 -20.79 -2.24
CA LYS A 148 19.31 -20.56 -2.09
C LYS A 148 19.98 -19.83 -3.25
N LYS A 149 19.59 -20.10 -4.51
CA LYS A 149 20.20 -19.48 -5.69
C LYS A 149 19.84 -18.00 -5.89
N GLU A 150 18.71 -17.55 -5.34
CA GLU A 150 18.25 -16.16 -5.45
C GLU A 150 18.68 -15.30 -4.26
N ILE A 151 18.96 -15.92 -3.10
CA ILE A 151 19.39 -15.22 -1.89
C ILE A 151 20.71 -14.49 -2.14
N GLY A 152 20.76 -13.23 -1.77
CA GLY A 152 21.94 -12.38 -1.97
C GLY A 152 22.06 -11.78 -3.38
N GLY A 153 21.16 -12.16 -4.31
CA GLY A 153 20.98 -11.51 -5.60
C GLY A 153 20.33 -10.13 -5.47
N ILE A 154 20.28 -9.38 -6.56
CA ILE A 154 19.70 -8.03 -6.63
C ILE A 154 18.34 -8.09 -7.31
N LEU A 155 17.34 -7.43 -6.73
CA LEU A 155 16.04 -7.22 -7.37
C LEU A 155 16.21 -6.17 -8.49
N ASP A 156 16.13 -6.61 -9.74
CA ASP A 156 16.29 -5.71 -10.89
C ASP A 156 14.98 -5.11 -11.33
N LYS A 157 13.92 -5.93 -11.41
CA LYS A 157 12.65 -5.53 -12.00
C LYS A 157 11.47 -6.11 -11.25
N VAL A 158 10.38 -5.35 -11.24
CA VAL A 158 9.06 -5.80 -10.78
C VAL A 158 8.07 -5.64 -11.93
N ASN A 159 7.37 -6.72 -12.25
CA ASN A 159 6.32 -6.73 -13.26
C ASN A 159 4.96 -6.85 -12.56
N ILE A 160 4.00 -6.04 -12.99
CA ILE A 160 2.61 -6.11 -12.54
C ILE A 160 1.68 -6.23 -13.73
N TYR A 161 0.65 -7.06 -13.63
CA TYR A 161 -0.41 -7.04 -14.63
C TYR A 161 -1.53 -6.09 -14.21
N ILE A 162 -1.79 -5.06 -15.00
CA ILE A 162 -2.90 -4.12 -14.80
C ILE A 162 -4.13 -4.59 -15.58
N ASN A 163 -5.21 -4.83 -14.86
CA ASN A 163 -6.47 -5.34 -15.40
C ASN A 163 -7.36 -4.19 -15.92
N LYS A 164 -8.20 -4.49 -16.92
CA LYS A 164 -9.17 -3.58 -17.57
C LYS A 164 -10.32 -3.10 -16.68
N MET A 165 -10.43 -3.60 -15.45
CA MET A 165 -11.49 -3.25 -14.50
C MET A 165 -11.20 -1.98 -13.68
N GLY A 166 -10.00 -1.40 -13.78
CA GLY A 166 -9.64 -0.14 -13.12
C GLY A 166 -9.01 0.84 -14.10
N PHE A 167 -8.38 1.88 -13.56
CA PHE A 167 -7.75 2.95 -14.32
C PHE A 167 -6.24 2.75 -14.38
N PRO A 168 -5.65 2.37 -15.53
CA PRO A 168 -4.24 2.04 -15.59
C PRO A 168 -3.36 3.25 -15.27
N GLU A 169 -3.79 4.46 -15.63
CA GLU A 169 -3.02 5.70 -15.45
C GLU A 169 -2.73 6.00 -13.98
N THR A 170 -3.52 5.44 -13.07
CA THR A 170 -3.38 5.68 -11.63
C THR A 170 -2.15 4.99 -11.09
N PRO A 171 -1.18 5.75 -10.54
CA PRO A 171 0.05 5.17 -10.06
C PRO A 171 -0.15 4.30 -8.82
N LEU A 172 0.74 3.33 -8.65
CA LEU A 172 0.84 2.52 -7.44
C LEU A 172 2.16 2.82 -6.73
N LEU A 173 2.09 3.15 -5.44
CA LEU A 173 3.25 3.17 -4.57
C LEU A 173 3.61 1.72 -4.22
N MET A 174 4.81 1.31 -4.60
CA MET A 174 5.36 0.00 -4.27
C MET A 174 6.26 0.10 -3.03
N ARG A 175 6.05 -0.82 -2.10
CA ARG A 175 6.87 -0.99 -0.90
C ARG A 175 7.39 -2.42 -0.83
N VAL A 176 8.67 -2.58 -0.51
CA VAL A 176 9.33 -3.90 -0.46
C VAL A 176 9.83 -4.13 0.96
N PHE A 177 9.57 -5.32 1.52
CA PHE A 177 9.93 -5.67 2.87
C PHE A 177 10.64 -7.02 2.98
N GLU A 178 11.48 -7.12 4.02
CA GLU A 178 12.04 -8.35 4.57
C GLU A 178 11.33 -8.70 5.88
N PHE A 179 10.96 -9.97 6.08
CA PHE A 179 10.48 -10.43 7.37
C PHE A 179 11.66 -10.81 8.28
N THR A 180 11.71 -10.24 9.48
CA THR A 180 12.79 -10.42 10.46
C THR A 180 12.38 -11.24 11.68
N GLY A 181 11.11 -11.67 11.76
CA GLY A 181 10.62 -12.51 12.85
C GLY A 181 10.91 -13.99 12.66
N GLU A 182 10.52 -14.79 13.65
CA GLU A 182 10.49 -16.25 13.49
C GLU A 182 9.32 -16.63 12.57
N PHE A 183 9.63 -17.45 11.57
CA PHE A 183 8.72 -17.70 10.46
C PHE A 183 7.53 -18.59 10.86
N GLU A 184 6.35 -18.00 11.02
CA GLU A 184 5.08 -18.73 11.09
C GLU A 184 4.23 -18.44 9.85
N PHE A 185 4.32 -19.32 8.86
CA PHE A 185 3.60 -19.18 7.61
C PHE A 185 2.07 -19.14 7.83
N PHE A 186 1.38 -18.27 7.09
CA PHE A 186 -0.08 -18.11 7.11
C PHE A 186 -0.70 -17.61 8.42
N ARG A 187 0.08 -16.93 9.27
CA ARG A 187 -0.43 -16.16 10.39
C ARG A 187 -0.27 -14.68 10.15
N SER A 188 -1.18 -13.90 10.72
CA SER A 188 -1.09 -12.44 10.72
C SER A 188 0.03 -12.03 11.66
N GLN A 189 1.00 -11.28 11.14
CA GLN A 189 2.21 -10.87 11.86
C GLN A 189 2.19 -9.35 12.06
N PRO A 190 2.71 -8.82 13.18
CA PRO A 190 2.89 -7.38 13.35
C PRO A 190 3.81 -6.76 12.30
N LYS A 191 3.46 -5.58 11.77
CA LYS A 191 4.19 -4.85 10.72
C LYS A 191 5.62 -4.50 11.14
N TYR A 192 5.87 -4.26 12.43
CA TYR A 192 7.23 -3.95 12.90
C TYR A 192 8.23 -5.11 12.70
N LEU A 193 7.77 -6.33 12.42
CA LEU A 193 8.61 -7.47 12.02
C LEU A 193 8.96 -7.47 10.52
N PHE A 194 8.47 -6.50 9.76
CA PHE A 194 8.70 -6.33 8.33
C PHE A 194 9.57 -5.11 8.13
N LYS A 195 10.87 -5.36 7.97
CA LYS A 195 11.86 -4.33 7.69
C LYS A 195 11.66 -3.82 6.28
N GLU A 196 11.55 -2.51 6.09
CA GLU A 196 11.39 -1.91 4.77
C GLU A 196 12.73 -1.87 4.04
N LEU A 197 12.76 -2.35 2.80
CA LEU A 197 13.94 -2.40 1.94
C LEU A 197 13.98 -1.24 0.94
N THR A 198 12.83 -0.62 0.66
CA THR A 198 12.74 0.59 -0.16
C THR A 198 13.17 1.80 0.65
N ARG A 199 13.99 2.67 0.05
CA ARG A 199 14.53 3.87 0.72
C ARG A 199 13.97 5.18 0.19
N GLU A 200 13.23 5.09 -0.90
CA GLU A 200 12.52 6.18 -1.54
C GLU A 200 11.13 5.68 -1.96
N PRO A 201 10.13 6.57 -2.11
CA PRO A 201 8.84 6.21 -2.68
C PRO A 201 9.00 5.69 -4.11
N ILE A 202 8.58 4.46 -4.37
CA ILE A 202 8.64 3.88 -5.71
C ILE A 202 7.26 3.98 -6.36
N ILE A 203 7.13 4.91 -7.30
CA ILE A 203 5.86 5.16 -7.99
C ILE A 203 5.84 4.39 -9.31
N MET A 204 5.01 3.36 -9.38
CA MET A 204 4.75 2.60 -10.58
C MET A 204 3.64 3.29 -11.38
N ARG A 205 4.03 4.01 -12.44
CA ARG A 205 3.09 4.64 -13.38
C ARG A 205 2.78 3.64 -14.49
N ASN A 206 1.53 3.18 -14.55
CA ASN A 206 1.11 2.25 -15.59
C ASN A 206 0.44 3.04 -16.71
N ASN A 207 0.89 2.86 -17.95
CA ASN A 207 0.31 3.59 -19.08
C ASN A 207 -0.59 2.69 -19.93
N ASN A 208 -0.60 1.38 -19.66
CA ASN A 208 -1.35 0.41 -20.45
C ASN A 208 -1.91 -0.70 -19.57
N PHE A 209 -3.03 -1.27 -19.99
CA PHE A 209 -3.47 -2.57 -19.50
C PHE A 209 -2.48 -3.67 -19.88
N GLY A 210 -2.44 -4.73 -19.09
CA GLY A 210 -1.52 -5.84 -19.26
C GLY A 210 -0.27 -5.72 -18.40
N TRP A 211 0.78 -6.44 -18.79
CA TRP A 211 2.04 -6.45 -18.06
C TRP A 211 2.77 -5.11 -18.19
N ASN A 212 3.03 -4.48 -17.05
CA ASN A 212 3.83 -3.28 -16.91
C ASN A 212 5.10 -3.66 -16.13
N GLU A 213 6.25 -3.24 -16.63
CA GLU A 213 7.57 -3.50 -16.05
C GLU A 213 8.12 -2.23 -15.41
N LEU A 214 8.68 -2.38 -14.21
CA LEU A 214 9.41 -1.32 -13.52
C LEU A 214 10.82 -1.78 -13.22
N ASP A 215 11.81 -1.02 -13.69
CA ASP A 215 13.21 -1.18 -13.28
C ASP A 215 13.41 -0.57 -11.88
N VAL A 216 14.01 -1.35 -10.99
CA VAL A 216 14.33 -0.99 -9.62
C VAL A 216 15.75 -1.37 -9.23
N SER A 217 16.59 -1.70 -10.23
CA SER A 217 17.97 -2.13 -10.02
C SER A 217 18.81 -1.07 -9.29
N HIS A 218 18.51 0.22 -9.51
CA HIS A 218 19.20 1.34 -8.86
C HIS A 218 19.04 1.34 -7.33
N LEU A 219 17.99 0.73 -6.81
CA LEU A 219 17.75 0.60 -5.38
C LEU A 219 18.69 -0.38 -4.70
N ASN A 220 19.33 -1.26 -5.47
CA ASN A 220 20.25 -2.29 -4.98
C ASN A 220 19.64 -3.15 -3.86
N ILE A 221 18.35 -3.50 -3.98
CA ILE A 221 17.65 -4.33 -3.00
C ILE A 221 18.19 -5.76 -3.09
N THR A 222 18.89 -6.17 -2.04
CA THR A 222 19.40 -7.54 -1.91
C THR A 222 18.29 -8.48 -1.46
N VAL A 223 18.15 -9.62 -2.14
CA VAL A 223 17.14 -10.63 -1.83
C VAL A 223 17.48 -11.33 -0.50
N PRO A 224 16.65 -11.22 0.54
CA PRO A 224 16.90 -11.84 1.84
C PRO A 224 16.56 -13.33 1.82
N SER A 225 17.06 -14.04 2.84
CA SER A 225 16.75 -15.46 3.04
C SER A 225 15.30 -15.72 3.43
N SER A 226 14.61 -14.74 4.02
CA SER A 226 13.20 -14.82 4.38
C SER A 226 12.23 -14.55 3.22
N GLY A 227 12.76 -14.29 2.01
CA GLY A 227 11.97 -13.92 0.84
C GLY A 227 11.54 -12.45 0.83
N LEU A 228 10.90 -12.03 -0.26
CA LEU A 228 10.51 -10.63 -0.46
C LEU A 228 9.00 -10.47 -0.33
N TYR A 229 8.58 -9.43 0.39
CA TYR A 229 7.21 -8.97 0.43
C TYR A 229 7.11 -7.71 -0.42
N VAL A 230 6.21 -7.69 -1.39
CA VAL A 230 6.00 -6.53 -2.27
C VAL A 230 4.54 -6.13 -2.15
N LEU A 231 4.29 -4.92 -1.65
CA LEU A 231 2.95 -4.38 -1.40
C LEU A 231 2.71 -3.16 -2.30
N PHE A 232 1.46 -2.99 -2.72
CA PHE A 232 1.03 -1.90 -3.59
C PHE A 232 -0.06 -1.06 -2.92
N THR A 233 0.11 0.26 -2.98
CA THR A 233 -0.81 1.26 -2.43
C THR A 233 -1.23 2.21 -3.56
N PRO A 234 -2.50 2.60 -3.70
CA PRO A 234 -2.91 3.53 -4.75
C PRO A 234 -2.41 4.95 -4.44
N VAL A 235 -1.85 5.63 -5.45
CA VAL A 235 -1.39 7.03 -5.37
C VAL A 235 -2.35 7.88 -6.18
N GLY A 236 -3.43 8.33 -5.55
CA GLY A 236 -4.51 9.06 -6.22
C GLY A 236 -5.85 8.41 -5.90
N THR A 237 -6.67 9.13 -5.14
CA THR A 237 -8.06 8.75 -4.82
C THR A 237 -9.05 9.78 -5.34
N ASP A 238 -8.66 10.50 -6.38
CA ASP A 238 -9.48 11.51 -7.00
C ASP A 238 -10.80 10.91 -7.51
N GLU A 239 -11.85 11.72 -7.50
CA GLU A 239 -13.19 11.29 -7.91
C GLU A 239 -13.23 10.78 -9.35
N GLU A 240 -12.32 11.24 -10.23
CA GLU A 240 -12.21 10.77 -11.61
C GLU A 240 -11.70 9.34 -11.75
N TYR A 241 -10.97 8.83 -10.76
CA TYR A 241 -10.44 7.46 -10.74
C TYR A 241 -11.31 6.50 -9.92
N GLN A 242 -12.54 6.92 -9.62
CA GLN A 242 -13.53 6.12 -8.92
C GLN A 242 -14.38 5.28 -9.87
N TYR A 243 -14.72 4.08 -9.43
CA TYR A 243 -15.66 3.22 -10.16
C TYR A 243 -16.48 2.36 -9.18
N GLU A 244 -17.75 2.15 -9.52
CA GLU A 244 -18.64 1.31 -8.72
C GLU A 244 -18.44 -0.17 -9.04
N THR A 245 -18.45 -0.98 -7.99
CA THR A 245 -18.50 -2.44 -8.10
C THR A 245 -19.66 -2.97 -7.26
N ILE A 246 -19.99 -4.25 -7.44
CA ILE A 246 -20.95 -4.96 -6.56
C ILE A 246 -20.54 -4.87 -5.07
N SER A 247 -19.24 -4.65 -4.81
CA SER A 247 -18.67 -4.52 -3.47
C SER A 247 -18.47 -3.06 -3.00
N GLY A 248 -19.11 -2.10 -3.66
CA GLY A 248 -19.02 -0.66 -3.36
C GLY A 248 -18.05 0.11 -4.27
N LEU A 249 -17.88 1.39 -3.95
CA LEU A 249 -17.00 2.35 -4.63
C LEU A 249 -15.53 1.97 -4.47
N LYS A 250 -14.81 1.90 -5.59
CA LYS A 250 -13.39 1.54 -5.69
C LYS A 250 -12.62 2.63 -6.42
N PHE A 251 -11.29 2.55 -6.33
CA PHE A 251 -10.38 3.58 -6.80
C PHE A 251 -9.20 2.94 -7.50
N GLY A 252 -8.73 3.60 -8.57
CA GLY A 252 -7.40 3.37 -9.11
C GLY A 252 -7.21 2.08 -9.91
N SER A 253 -5.95 1.66 -9.96
CA SER A 253 -5.45 0.55 -10.75
C SER A 253 -5.87 -0.77 -10.12
N THR A 254 -6.15 -1.75 -10.97
CA THR A 254 -6.45 -3.12 -10.53
C THR A 254 -5.37 -4.08 -10.98
N ILE A 255 -4.97 -4.97 -10.08
CA ILE A 255 -3.95 -5.98 -10.32
C ILE A 255 -4.65 -7.26 -10.76
N GLY A 256 -4.23 -7.82 -11.89
CA GLY A 256 -4.73 -9.09 -12.40
C GLY A 256 -4.38 -10.28 -11.50
N ILE A 257 -4.89 -11.46 -11.87
CA ILE A 257 -4.68 -12.71 -11.13
C ILE A 257 -4.10 -13.77 -12.07
N TYR A 258 -3.05 -14.48 -11.64
CA TYR A 258 -2.54 -15.63 -12.39
C TYR A 258 -3.63 -16.67 -12.63
N SER A 259 -3.79 -17.12 -13.89
CA SER A 259 -4.79 -18.15 -14.23
C SER A 259 -4.39 -19.55 -13.76
N ASP A 260 -3.09 -19.85 -13.74
CA ASP A 260 -2.54 -21.13 -13.29
C ASP A 260 -1.60 -20.92 -12.08
N ASN A 261 -1.73 -21.79 -11.08
CA ASN A 261 -0.85 -21.82 -9.93
C ASN A 261 0.60 -22.22 -10.28
N LYS A 262 0.85 -22.81 -11.45
CA LYS A 262 2.20 -23.09 -11.96
C LYS A 262 2.99 -21.81 -12.19
N ASP A 263 2.36 -20.79 -12.78
CA ASP A 263 2.98 -19.48 -13.06
C ASP A 263 3.29 -18.70 -11.78
N SER A 264 2.59 -19.02 -10.69
CA SER A 264 2.77 -18.37 -9.39
C SER A 264 3.39 -19.29 -8.35
N LYS A 265 3.97 -20.45 -8.69
CA LYS A 265 4.24 -21.56 -7.74
C LYS A 265 4.87 -21.16 -6.38
N ARG A 266 5.74 -20.15 -6.36
CA ARG A 266 6.44 -19.65 -5.16
C ARG A 266 5.99 -18.27 -4.69
N ILE A 267 4.88 -17.78 -5.23
CA ILE A 267 4.31 -16.47 -4.96
C ILE A 267 3.03 -16.68 -4.19
N PHE A 268 2.83 -15.93 -3.11
CA PHE A 268 1.65 -16.03 -2.27
C PHE A 268 1.00 -14.66 -2.11
N PRO A 269 -0.34 -14.56 -2.10
CA PRO A 269 -1.04 -13.31 -1.81
C PRO A 269 -0.66 -12.81 -0.42
N VAL A 270 -0.47 -11.50 -0.30
CA VAL A 270 -0.24 -10.79 0.95
C VAL A 270 -1.28 -9.70 1.09
N LEU A 271 -1.76 -9.55 2.32
CA LEU A 271 -2.62 -8.43 2.73
C LEU A 271 -1.97 -7.74 3.92
N GLN A 272 -1.75 -6.43 3.81
CA GLN A 272 -1.50 -5.57 4.96
C GLN A 272 -2.81 -4.90 5.38
N ASP A 273 -3.13 -5.01 6.65
CA ASP A 273 -4.17 -4.26 7.36
C ASP A 273 -3.45 -3.44 8.43
N ARG A 274 -3.25 -2.14 8.15
CA ARG A 274 -2.61 -1.17 9.07
C ARG A 274 -1.25 -1.67 9.58
N ASP A 275 -1.20 -2.08 10.84
CA ASP A 275 -0.02 -2.53 11.57
C ASP A 275 0.17 -4.06 11.53
N ARG A 276 -0.54 -4.78 10.65
CA ARG A 276 -0.41 -6.23 10.48
C ARG A 276 -0.27 -6.63 9.02
N ILE A 277 0.59 -7.62 8.76
CA ILE A 277 0.81 -8.20 7.42
C ILE A 277 0.53 -9.71 7.49
N SER A 278 -0.22 -10.21 6.51
CA SER A 278 -0.65 -11.61 6.47
C SER A 278 -0.34 -12.22 5.10
N VAL A 279 0.44 -13.31 5.09
CA VAL A 279 0.56 -14.18 3.90
C VAL A 279 -0.66 -15.10 3.86
N MET A 280 -1.31 -15.18 2.71
CA MET A 280 -2.53 -15.97 2.54
C MET A 280 -2.26 -17.28 1.79
N LYS A 281 -3.02 -18.32 2.14
CA LYS A 281 -3.04 -19.57 1.35
C LYS A 281 -3.70 -19.31 0.01
N LYS A 282 -3.16 -19.88 -1.07
CA LYS A 282 -3.75 -19.78 -2.42
C LYS A 282 -5.17 -20.34 -2.53
N SER A 283 -5.53 -21.27 -1.66
CA SER A 283 -6.91 -21.79 -1.58
C SER A 283 -7.89 -20.81 -0.95
N ARG A 284 -7.41 -19.78 -0.24
CA ARG A 284 -8.23 -18.73 0.37
C ARG A 284 -8.27 -17.46 -0.45
N ALA A 285 -7.19 -17.18 -1.19
CA ALA A 285 -7.04 -15.99 -1.99
C ALA A 285 -6.26 -16.34 -3.27
N PRO A 286 -6.71 -15.92 -4.46
CA PRO A 286 -5.93 -16.08 -5.69
C PRO A 286 -4.59 -15.34 -5.62
N THR A 287 -3.62 -15.68 -6.46
CA THR A 287 -2.33 -14.98 -6.43
C THR A 287 -2.35 -13.78 -7.38
N PRO A 288 -2.09 -12.55 -6.90
CA PRO A 288 -1.91 -11.39 -7.77
C PRO A 288 -0.86 -11.66 -8.84
N ALA A 289 -1.11 -11.19 -10.05
CA ALA A 289 -0.24 -11.32 -11.21
C ALA A 289 0.92 -10.32 -11.11
N VAL A 290 1.91 -10.69 -10.30
CA VAL A 290 3.14 -9.95 -10.07
C VAL A 290 4.31 -10.91 -10.31
N SER A 291 5.36 -10.46 -10.99
CA SER A 291 6.63 -11.20 -11.09
C SER A 291 7.80 -10.30 -10.74
N ILE A 292 8.93 -10.90 -10.37
CA ILE A 292 10.18 -10.17 -10.17
C ILE A 292 11.31 -10.82 -10.94
N ILE A 293 12.25 -10.00 -11.40
CA ILE A 293 13.51 -10.43 -12.01
C ILE A 293 14.63 -10.14 -11.03
N ILE A 294 15.43 -11.16 -10.76
CA ILE A 294 16.54 -11.12 -9.81
C ILE A 294 17.83 -11.40 -10.58
N SER A 295 18.79 -10.50 -10.48
CA SER A 295 20.18 -10.72 -10.88
C SER A 295 20.91 -11.52 -9.81
N ASN A 296 21.26 -12.77 -10.12
CA ASN A 296 21.96 -13.63 -9.17
C ASN A 296 23.45 -13.29 -9.15
N THR A 297 24.00 -13.19 -7.94
CA THR A 297 25.44 -13.03 -7.74
C THR A 297 26.04 -14.42 -7.53
N ASN A 298 26.93 -14.83 -8.42
CA ASN A 298 27.70 -16.09 -8.26
C ASN A 298 28.55 -16.08 -6.99
#